data_AF-A0A7D5VJU8-F1
#
_entry.id   AF-A0A7D5VJU8-F1
#
_cell.length_a   1.000
_cell.length_b   1.000
_cell.length_c   1.000
_cell.angle_alpha   90.00
_cell.angle_beta   90.00
_cell.angle_gamma   90.00
#
_symmetry.space_group_name_H-M   'P 1'
#
loop_
_entity.id
_entity.type
_entity.pdbx_description
1 polymer ?
#
loop_
_entity_poly.entity_id
_entity_poly.type
_entity_poly.pdbx_seq_one_letter_code
_entity_poly.pdbx_strand_id
1 'polypeptide(L)'
;MLLGLTSRQAVGERERDETKPTAEHSHSAPFAAGGAVAPGAGAPVAHRLPGLAMKRRGPVAVWLGLPIVTLGIYHLVWYYKIHKELQEFDRRRTLSPAGSMLVLLFLSWTLIAPLVSYHNTGKAIANAQRAAGLPVTCSPSVSTWLSFVFGLNIWYMQRQLNLVVDAYPGVAPGTEVPLAA
;
A
#
# COMPACT_ATOMS: atom_id res chain seq x y z
N MET A 1 -7.95 68.94 -24.69
CA MET A 1 -7.20 68.19 -25.72
C MET A 1 -8.05 66.98 -26.07
N LEU A 2 -8.91 67.03 -27.10
CA LEU A 2 -8.62 66.72 -28.53
C LEU A 2 -7.90 65.37 -28.68
N LEU A 3 -8.26 64.42 -29.54
CA LEU A 3 -9.32 64.21 -30.54
C LEU A 3 -9.03 62.79 -31.07
N GLY A 4 -10.01 62.00 -31.54
CA GLY A 4 -9.67 60.71 -32.20
C GLY A 4 -10.84 59.76 -32.43
N LEU A 5 -11.81 60.17 -33.25
CA LEU A 5 -12.12 59.53 -34.55
C LEU A 5 -12.66 58.10 -34.46
N THR A 6 -13.97 58.02 -34.23
CA THR A 6 -14.82 56.91 -34.67
C THR A 6 -15.05 57.03 -36.18
N SER A 7 -14.54 56.08 -36.96
CA SER A 7 -14.84 55.94 -38.39
C SER A 7 -15.50 54.60 -38.68
N ARG A 8 -16.77 54.68 -39.11
CA ARG A 8 -17.49 53.87 -40.11
C ARG A 8 -16.74 52.66 -40.69
N GLN A 9 -17.26 51.44 -40.50
CA GLN A 9 -18.26 50.73 -41.35
C GLN A 9 -17.66 50.10 -42.63
N ALA A 10 -18.17 48.91 -42.96
CA ALA A 10 -17.87 47.98 -44.07
C ALA A 10 -16.94 46.82 -43.67
N VAL A 11 -17.21 45.54 -43.95
CA VAL A 11 -18.17 44.89 -44.86
C VAL A 11 -18.15 43.37 -44.57
N GLY A 12 -19.26 42.67 -44.85
CA GLY A 12 -19.30 41.21 -45.09
C GLY A 12 -19.79 40.38 -43.89
N GLU A 13 -21.09 40.08 -43.79
CA GLU A 13 -21.80 38.97 -44.44
C GLU A 13 -21.78 37.66 -43.64
N ARG A 14 -22.92 36.96 -43.69
CA ARG A 14 -23.24 35.62 -43.15
C ARG A 14 -23.60 35.58 -41.67
N GLU A 15 -24.66 34.92 -41.22
CA GLU A 15 -25.79 34.23 -41.83
C GLU A 15 -26.76 33.99 -40.68
N ARG A 16 -28.07 33.96 -40.97
CA ARG A 16 -29.11 33.58 -40.00
C ARG A 16 -29.13 32.07 -39.82
N ASP A 17 -29.78 31.66 -38.73
CA ASP A 17 -30.39 30.35 -38.50
C ASP A 17 -29.44 29.16 -38.40
N GLU A 18 -29.53 28.42 -37.30
CA GLU A 18 -30.43 27.25 -37.27
C GLU A 18 -30.13 26.45 -35.99
N THR A 19 -30.97 26.62 -34.99
CA THR A 19 -31.13 25.60 -33.94
C THR A 19 -31.78 24.39 -34.59
N LYS A 20 -31.02 23.31 -34.78
CA LYS A 20 -31.57 21.97 -35.00
C LYS A 20 -30.72 20.91 -34.26
N PRO A 21 -31.34 19.87 -33.68
CA PRO A 21 -30.70 18.95 -32.76
C PRO A 21 -29.91 17.89 -33.54
N THR A 22 -28.64 17.69 -33.19
CA THR A 22 -27.84 16.59 -33.71
C THR A 22 -28.30 15.27 -33.07
N ALA A 23 -29.07 14.51 -33.84
CA ALA A 23 -29.20 13.07 -33.65
C ALA A 23 -28.28 12.38 -34.67
N GLU A 24 -27.11 11.93 -34.24
CA GLU A 24 -26.24 11.01 -35.00
C GLU A 24 -25.64 10.01 -33.98
N HIS A 25 -26.19 8.81 -33.88
CA HIS A 25 -25.63 7.59 -34.49
C HIS A 25 -24.10 7.49 -34.37
N SER A 26 -23.60 6.85 -33.32
CA SER A 26 -22.25 6.28 -33.31
C SER A 26 -22.32 4.75 -33.42
N HIS A 27 -22.10 4.29 -34.64
CA HIS A 27 -21.71 2.92 -34.99
C HIS A 27 -20.24 2.69 -34.59
N SER A 28 -19.93 1.52 -33.99
CA SER A 28 -18.74 0.62 -34.15
C SER A 28 -17.35 1.24 -34.40
N ALA A 29 -16.21 0.84 -33.80
CA ALA A 29 -15.71 -0.43 -33.23
C ALA A 29 -14.33 -0.12 -32.56
N PRO A 30 -13.34 -1.05 -32.50
CA PRO A 30 -13.16 -2.18 -31.59
C PRO A 30 -11.99 -1.99 -30.60
N PHE A 31 -11.90 -2.96 -29.69
CA PHE A 31 -10.76 -3.28 -28.82
C PHE A 31 -9.39 -3.20 -29.53
N ALA A 32 -8.56 -2.23 -29.14
CA ALA A 32 -7.14 -2.19 -29.47
C ALA A 32 -6.33 -2.82 -28.34
N ALA A 33 -6.02 -4.10 -28.51
CA ALA A 33 -4.86 -4.73 -27.87
C ALA A 33 -3.57 -4.12 -28.44
N GLY A 34 -2.55 -3.98 -27.60
CA GLY A 34 -1.17 -3.77 -28.05
C GLY A 34 -0.59 -2.39 -27.74
N GLY A 35 -0.42 -2.08 -26.46
CA GLY A 35 0.54 -1.07 -26.01
C GLY A 35 1.64 -1.75 -25.21
N ALA A 36 2.63 -2.34 -25.91
CA ALA A 36 3.85 -2.80 -25.29
C ALA A 36 4.55 -1.59 -24.64
N VAL A 37 4.57 -1.54 -23.31
CA VAL A 37 5.31 -0.52 -22.56
C VAL A 37 6.79 -0.84 -22.73
N ALA A 38 7.47 -0.04 -23.55
CA ALA A 38 8.91 -0.13 -23.76
C ALA A 38 9.67 0.09 -22.43
N PRO A 39 10.79 -0.61 -22.20
CA PRO A 39 11.62 -0.39 -21.02
C PRO A 39 12.55 0.79 -21.29
N GLY A 40 12.45 1.83 -20.46
CA GLY A 40 13.54 2.80 -20.29
C GLY A 40 13.17 4.26 -20.56
N ALA A 41 12.88 4.98 -19.48
CA ALA A 41 13.34 6.35 -19.30
C ALA A 41 13.31 6.64 -17.81
N GLY A 42 14.49 6.75 -17.21
CA GLY A 42 14.65 7.06 -15.80
C GLY A 42 13.96 8.38 -15.46
N ALA A 43 12.83 8.29 -14.77
CA ALA A 43 12.37 9.39 -13.94
C ALA A 43 13.52 9.76 -12.98
N PRO A 44 13.74 11.06 -12.69
CA PRO A 44 14.75 11.45 -11.73
C PRO A 44 14.50 10.67 -10.45
N VAL A 45 15.45 9.82 -10.09
CA VAL A 45 15.42 9.07 -8.84
C VAL A 45 15.59 10.11 -7.74
N ALA A 46 14.49 10.74 -7.34
CA ALA A 46 14.39 11.36 -6.04
C ALA A 46 15.05 10.39 -5.06
N HIS A 47 15.95 10.88 -4.21
CA HIS A 47 16.82 10.09 -3.35
C HIS A 47 15.96 9.16 -2.44
N ARG A 48 15.52 8.03 -2.99
CA ARG A 48 14.64 7.07 -2.32
C ARG A 48 15.54 6.26 -1.43
N LEU A 49 15.44 6.50 -0.13
CA LEU A 49 16.16 5.71 0.85
C LEU A 49 15.82 4.23 0.64
N PRO A 50 16.82 3.35 0.50
CA PRO A 50 16.58 1.95 0.23
C PRO A 50 16.02 1.26 1.49
N GLY A 51 15.02 0.40 1.27
CA GLY A 51 14.51 -0.59 2.23
C GLY A 51 14.95 -2.01 1.86
N LEU A 52 14.76 -2.99 2.73
CA LEU A 52 14.97 -4.41 2.38
C LEU A 52 13.64 -5.11 2.09
N ALA A 53 13.58 -5.86 0.98
CA ALA A 53 12.41 -6.64 0.60
C ALA A 53 12.03 -7.67 1.68
N MET A 54 10.76 -7.71 2.06
CA MET A 54 10.24 -8.62 3.08
C MET A 54 9.91 -10.00 2.49
N LYS A 55 9.79 -11.02 3.35
CA LYS A 55 9.50 -12.39 2.91
C LYS A 55 8.00 -12.64 2.77
N ARG A 56 7.57 -13.11 1.60
CA ARG A 56 6.20 -13.59 1.37
C ARG A 56 5.93 -14.86 2.18
N ARG A 57 4.76 -14.94 2.86
CA ARG A 57 4.35 -16.14 3.61
C ARG A 57 2.88 -16.48 3.37
N GLY A 58 2.53 -17.76 3.46
CA GLY A 58 1.14 -18.22 3.38
C GLY A 58 0.34 -17.80 4.63
N PRO A 59 -0.72 -16.97 4.52
CA PRO A 59 -1.48 -16.48 5.67
C PRO A 59 -2.10 -17.61 6.52
N VAL A 60 -2.62 -18.66 5.87
CA VAL A 60 -3.22 -19.82 6.55
C VAL A 60 -2.15 -20.67 7.26
N ALA A 61 -0.99 -20.86 6.64
CA ALA A 61 0.11 -21.61 7.24
C ALA A 61 0.65 -20.93 8.51
N VAL A 62 0.73 -19.60 8.50
CA VAL A 62 1.18 -18.80 9.64
C VAL A 62 0.12 -18.74 10.75
N TRP A 63 -1.15 -18.63 10.39
CA TRP A 63 -2.26 -18.53 11.36
C TRP A 63 -2.58 -19.85 12.05
N LEU A 64 -2.70 -20.94 11.28
CA LEU A 64 -3.22 -22.20 11.80
C LEU A 64 -2.20 -23.33 11.78
N GLY A 65 -1.47 -23.48 10.68
CA GLY A 65 -0.58 -24.62 10.48
C GLY A 65 0.53 -24.68 11.52
N LEU A 66 1.33 -23.61 11.62
CA LEU A 66 2.52 -23.61 12.45
C LEU A 66 2.23 -23.42 13.96
N PRO A 67 1.28 -22.59 14.39
CA PRO A 67 0.95 -22.48 15.80
C PRO A 67 0.39 -23.78 16.39
N ILE A 68 -0.44 -24.54 15.66
CA ILE A 68 -0.96 -25.84 16.15
C ILE A 68 0.19 -26.84 16.32
N VAL A 69 1.08 -26.95 15.32
CA VAL A 69 2.21 -27.89 15.37
C VAL A 69 3.21 -27.54 16.46
N THR A 70 3.36 -26.25 16.79
CA THR A 70 4.36 -25.76 17.75
C THR A 70 3.77 -25.39 19.11
N LEU A 71 2.52 -25.77 19.40
CA LEU A 71 1.81 -25.42 20.65
C LEU A 71 1.86 -23.91 20.95
N GLY A 72 1.71 -23.08 19.92
CA GLY A 72 1.69 -21.62 20.00
C GLY A 72 3.07 -20.95 19.98
N ILE A 73 4.19 -21.66 20.14
CA ILE A 73 5.53 -21.06 20.21
C ILE A 73 5.89 -20.34 18.90
N TYR A 74 5.45 -20.87 17.75
CA TYR A 74 5.69 -20.23 16.46
C TYR A 74 5.12 -18.81 16.39
N HIS A 75 4.05 -18.50 17.13
CA HIS A 75 3.48 -17.16 17.17
C HIS A 75 4.54 -16.12 17.58
N LEU A 76 5.34 -16.39 18.60
CA LEU A 76 6.41 -15.50 19.06
C LEU A 76 7.50 -15.33 18.02
N VAL A 77 7.91 -16.43 17.39
CA VAL A 77 8.94 -16.44 16.33
C VAL A 77 8.47 -15.64 15.11
N TRP A 78 7.22 -15.84 14.69
CA TRP A 78 6.62 -15.06 13.62
C TRP A 78 6.56 -13.57 13.99
N TYR A 79 6.12 -13.25 15.20
CA TYR A 79 5.99 -11.87 15.66
C TYR A 79 7.34 -11.14 15.66
N TYR A 80 8.40 -11.80 16.13
CA TYR A 80 9.76 -11.28 16.03
C TYR A 80 10.18 -11.06 14.58
N LYS A 81 9.94 -12.04 13.70
CA LYS A 81 10.34 -11.97 12.29
C LYS A 81 9.68 -10.82 11.54
N ILE A 82 8.37 -10.61 11.70
CA ILE A 82 7.68 -9.52 11.01
C ILE A 82 8.15 -8.15 11.48
N HIS A 83 8.47 -7.97 12.76
CA HIS A 83 8.97 -6.69 13.27
C HIS A 83 10.38 -6.42 12.76
N LYS A 84 11.22 -7.46 12.69
CA LYS A 84 12.55 -7.36 12.09
C LYS A 84 12.45 -6.96 10.62
N GLU A 85 11.61 -7.63 9.85
CA GLU A 85 11.40 -7.33 8.43
C GLU A 85 10.81 -5.94 8.21
N LEU A 86 9.85 -5.50 9.03
CA LEU A 86 9.31 -4.14 8.98
C LEU A 86 10.37 -3.08 9.28
N GLN A 87 11.25 -3.35 10.26
CA GLN A 87 12.37 -2.47 10.61
C GLN A 87 13.42 -2.39 9.50
N GLU A 88 13.70 -3.51 8.84
CA GLU A 88 14.64 -3.59 7.72
C GLU A 88 14.04 -2.98 6.44
N PHE A 89 12.72 -3.10 6.25
CA PHE A 89 11.99 -2.51 5.13
C PHE A 89 11.94 -0.99 5.23
N ASP A 90 11.56 -0.42 6.37
CA ASP A 90 11.58 1.04 6.57
C ASP A 90 12.46 1.42 7.76
N ARG A 91 13.75 1.61 7.50
CA ARG A 91 14.76 1.98 8.49
C ARG A 91 14.57 3.37 9.11
N ARG A 92 13.66 4.19 8.57
CA ARG A 92 13.31 5.50 9.14
C ARG A 92 12.43 5.36 10.38
N ARG A 93 11.80 4.19 10.56
CA ARG A 93 11.02 3.85 11.75
C ARG A 93 11.91 3.15 12.78
N THR A 94 11.54 3.30 14.04
CA THR A 94 12.17 2.63 15.18
C THR A 94 11.18 1.62 15.77
N LEU A 95 11.20 0.41 15.23
CA LEU A 95 10.50 -0.75 15.76
C LEU A 95 11.50 -1.57 16.59
N SER A 96 11.02 -2.12 17.71
CA SER A 96 11.82 -3.04 18.52
C SER A 96 11.30 -4.47 18.32
N PRO A 97 11.96 -5.30 17.50
CA PRO A 97 11.52 -6.68 17.24
C PRO A 97 11.56 -7.53 18.51
N ALA A 98 12.65 -7.41 19.28
CA ALA A 98 12.78 -8.07 20.56
C ALA A 98 11.75 -7.51 21.56
N GLY A 99 11.64 -6.18 21.71
CA GLY A 99 10.71 -5.57 22.66
C GLY A 99 9.26 -6.00 22.45
N SER A 100 8.80 -5.99 21.20
CA SER A 100 7.42 -6.38 20.86
C SER A 100 7.17 -7.87 21.15
N MET A 101 8.16 -8.73 20.91
CA MET A 101 8.11 -10.15 21.28
C MET A 101 8.13 -10.36 22.80
N LEU A 102 8.98 -9.63 23.54
CA LEU A 102 9.04 -9.71 25.02
C LEU A 102 7.73 -9.28 25.66
N VAL A 103 7.04 -8.28 25.10
CA VAL A 103 5.69 -7.89 25.54
C VAL A 103 4.72 -9.06 25.42
N LEU A 104 4.74 -9.80 24.31
CA LEU A 104 3.91 -10.99 24.17
C LEU A 104 4.36 -12.13 25.10
N LEU A 105 5.66 -12.30 25.33
CA LEU A 105 6.14 -13.39 26.18
C LEU A 105 5.82 -13.17 27.66
N PHE A 106 6.06 -11.97 28.19
CA PHE A 106 5.99 -11.70 29.63
C PHE A 106 4.71 -10.99 30.07
N LEU A 107 4.04 -10.24 29.17
CA LEU A 107 2.87 -9.43 29.52
C LEU A 107 1.58 -9.94 28.88
N SER A 108 1.57 -11.11 28.22
CA SER A 108 0.33 -11.66 27.64
C SER A 108 -0.78 -11.88 28.67
N TRP A 109 -0.45 -12.19 29.92
CA TRP A 109 -1.42 -12.38 31.00
C TRP A 109 -2.20 -11.11 31.36
N THR A 110 -1.70 -9.92 30.99
CA THR A 110 -2.36 -8.64 31.26
C THR A 110 -3.50 -8.32 30.30
N LEU A 111 -3.57 -9.03 29.16
CA LEU A 111 -4.46 -8.77 28.01
C LEU A 111 -4.29 -7.39 27.34
N ILE A 112 -4.10 -6.31 28.09
CA ILE A 112 -3.97 -4.95 27.57
C ILE A 112 -2.67 -4.80 26.78
N ALA A 113 -1.55 -5.27 27.30
CA ALA A 113 -0.25 -5.15 26.64
C ALA A 113 -0.19 -5.84 25.26
N PRO A 114 -0.67 -7.08 25.07
CA PRO A 114 -0.71 -7.69 23.74
C PRO A 114 -1.66 -6.97 22.79
N LEU A 115 -2.79 -6.42 23.26
CA LEU A 115 -3.70 -5.64 22.41
C LEU A 115 -3.05 -4.36 21.88
N VAL A 116 -2.34 -3.64 22.74
CA VAL A 116 -1.55 -2.45 22.34
C VAL A 116 -0.44 -2.86 21.37
N SER A 117 0.22 -3.99 21.62
CA SER A 117 1.24 -4.53 20.71
C SER A 117 0.66 -4.80 19.32
N TYR A 118 -0.47 -5.52 19.22
CA TYR A 118 -1.13 -5.79 17.95
C TYR A 118 -1.59 -4.53 17.23
N HIS A 119 -2.11 -3.56 17.97
CA HIS A 119 -2.50 -2.27 17.40
C HIS A 119 -1.29 -1.55 16.78
N ASN A 120 -0.16 -1.52 17.49
CA ASN A 120 1.07 -0.91 17.01
C ASN A 120 1.65 -1.65 15.81
N THR A 121 1.58 -2.98 15.77
CA THR A 121 1.96 -3.78 14.60
C THR A 121 1.08 -3.43 13.40
N GLY A 122 -0.24 -3.29 13.58
CA GLY A 122 -1.14 -2.83 12.52
C GLY A 122 -0.75 -1.45 11.98
N LYS A 123 -0.37 -0.52 12.85
CA LYS A 123 0.18 0.80 12.43
C LYS A 123 1.48 0.65 11.64
N ALA A 124 2.37 -0.24 12.06
CA ALA A 124 3.63 -0.49 11.37
C ALA A 124 3.39 -1.04 9.96
N ILE A 125 2.45 -1.97 9.79
CA ILE A 125 2.07 -2.52 8.48
C ILE A 125 1.43 -1.44 7.59
N ALA A 126 0.52 -0.63 8.14
CA ALA A 126 -0.07 0.50 7.43
C ALA A 126 0.98 1.52 6.95
N ASN A 127 2.02 1.75 7.75
CA ASN A 127 3.16 2.57 7.36
C ASN A 127 3.99 1.93 6.26
N ALA A 128 4.24 0.62 6.32
CA ALA A 128 4.95 -0.10 5.26
C ALA A 128 4.19 -0.05 3.93
N GLN A 129 2.85 -0.15 3.95
CA GLN A 129 2.03 0.07 2.76
C GLN A 129 2.24 1.47 2.17
N ARG A 130 2.22 2.51 3.01
CA ARG A 130 2.49 3.89 2.57
C ARG A 130 3.91 4.04 2.01
N ALA A 131 4.92 3.46 2.67
CA ALA A 131 6.31 3.50 2.22
C ALA A 131 6.52 2.73 0.90
N ALA A 132 5.71 1.72 0.62
CA ALA A 132 5.68 1.04 -0.68
C ALA A 132 4.86 1.77 -1.76
N GLY A 133 4.25 2.91 -1.43
CA GLY A 133 3.37 3.65 -2.35
C GLY A 133 2.00 3.01 -2.57
N LEU A 134 1.60 2.07 -1.70
CA LEU A 134 0.28 1.42 -1.76
C LEU A 134 -0.79 2.23 -1.02
N PRO A 135 -2.06 2.11 -1.42
CA PRO A 135 -3.16 2.59 -0.59
C PRO A 135 -3.17 1.85 0.75
N VAL A 136 -3.31 2.61 1.85
CA VAL A 136 -3.34 2.03 3.19
C VAL A 136 -4.66 1.28 3.39
N THR A 137 -4.57 -0.04 3.43
CA THR A 137 -5.71 -0.95 3.64
C THR A 137 -5.64 -1.66 4.98
N CYS A 138 -4.47 -1.67 5.62
CA CYS A 138 -4.31 -2.18 6.97
C CYS A 138 -4.89 -1.20 8.00
N SER A 139 -6.02 -1.57 8.60
CA SER A 139 -6.57 -0.91 9.80
C SER A 139 -5.97 -1.51 11.09
N PRO A 140 -5.32 -0.69 11.94
CA PRO A 140 -4.82 -1.11 13.26
C PRO A 140 -5.93 -1.61 14.19
N SER A 141 -7.07 -0.93 14.22
CA SER A 141 -8.20 -1.30 15.08
C SER A 141 -8.81 -2.62 14.66
N VAL A 142 -8.96 -2.88 13.35
CA VAL A 142 -9.40 -4.20 12.85
C VAL A 142 -8.43 -5.28 13.28
N SER A 143 -7.13 -4.99 13.21
CA SER A 143 -6.10 -5.93 13.66
C SER A 143 -6.22 -6.28 15.15
N THR A 144 -6.58 -5.32 16.00
CA THR A 144 -6.81 -5.55 17.44
C THR A 144 -8.10 -6.31 17.68
N TRP A 145 -9.21 -5.95 17.04
CA TRP A 145 -10.48 -6.65 17.23
C TRP A 145 -10.44 -8.10 16.77
N LEU A 146 -9.76 -8.39 15.65
CA LEU A 146 -9.61 -9.75 15.15
C LEU A 146 -8.77 -10.65 16.07
N SER A 147 -8.02 -10.12 17.06
CA SER A 147 -7.28 -10.99 17.98
C SER A 147 -8.20 -11.79 18.91
N PHE A 148 -9.42 -11.30 19.15
CA PHE A 148 -10.43 -12.01 19.94
C PHE A 148 -11.14 -13.13 19.16
N VAL A 149 -11.00 -13.16 17.84
CA VAL A 149 -11.67 -14.13 16.97
C VAL A 149 -10.65 -15.18 16.54
N PHE A 150 -10.36 -16.15 17.41
CA PHE A 150 -9.46 -17.28 17.11
C PHE A 150 -8.10 -16.87 16.49
N GLY A 151 -7.53 -15.75 16.95
CA GLY A 151 -6.27 -15.23 16.42
C GLY A 151 -6.31 -14.83 14.94
N LEU A 152 -7.48 -14.49 14.38
CA LEU A 152 -7.63 -14.02 12.99
C LEU A 152 -6.81 -12.77 12.69
N ASN A 153 -6.37 -12.03 13.72
CA ASN A 153 -5.42 -10.94 13.57
C ASN A 153 -4.13 -11.39 12.85
N ILE A 154 -3.62 -12.59 13.14
CA ILE A 154 -2.39 -13.11 12.53
C ILE A 154 -2.58 -13.29 11.03
N TRP A 155 -3.67 -13.95 10.64
CA TRP A 155 -4.02 -14.14 9.23
C TRP A 155 -4.20 -12.80 8.52
N TYR A 156 -4.94 -11.87 9.13
CA TYR A 156 -5.19 -10.54 8.58
C TYR A 156 -3.89 -9.75 8.40
N MET A 157 -3.05 -9.63 9.44
CA MET A 157 -1.76 -8.96 9.39
C MET A 157 -0.86 -9.57 8.30
N GLN A 158 -0.81 -10.91 8.21
CA GLN A 158 0.00 -11.59 7.20
C GLN A 158 -0.48 -11.29 5.77
N ARG A 159 -1.80 -11.20 5.53
CA ARG A 159 -2.31 -10.76 4.23
C ARG A 159 -1.91 -9.32 3.91
N GLN A 160 -2.04 -8.42 4.87
CA GLN A 160 -1.70 -7.01 4.69
C GLN A 160 -0.20 -6.81 4.42
N LEU A 161 0.66 -7.58 5.10
CA LEU A 161 2.10 -7.63 4.81
C LEU A 161 2.39 -8.17 3.41
N ASN A 162 1.69 -9.23 2.99
CA ASN A 162 1.89 -9.79 1.65
C ASN A 162 1.56 -8.79 0.54
N LEU A 163 0.61 -7.87 0.74
CA LEU A 163 0.37 -6.79 -0.24
C LEU A 163 1.61 -5.93 -0.46
N VAL A 164 2.36 -5.65 0.61
CA VAL A 164 3.62 -4.90 0.50
C VAL A 164 4.69 -5.71 -0.22
N VAL A 165 4.77 -7.02 0.05
CA VAL A 165 5.70 -7.90 -0.67
C VAL A 165 5.35 -8.00 -2.16
N ASP A 166 4.07 -8.13 -2.47
CA ASP A 166 3.55 -8.28 -3.83
C ASP A 166 3.74 -6.98 -4.66
N ALA A 167 4.00 -5.83 -4.03
CA ALA A 167 4.40 -4.58 -4.70
C ALA A 167 5.82 -4.64 -5.30
N TYR A 168 6.64 -5.61 -4.89
CA TYR A 168 8.00 -5.82 -5.38
C TYR A 168 8.16 -7.22 -6.00
N PRO A 169 7.49 -7.51 -7.13
CA PRO A 169 7.48 -8.84 -7.73
C PRO A 169 8.87 -9.24 -8.22
N GLY A 170 9.27 -10.50 -7.98
CA GLY A 170 10.55 -11.05 -8.43
C GLY A 170 11.77 -10.64 -7.61
N VAL A 171 11.60 -9.82 -6.56
CA VAL A 171 12.69 -9.41 -5.67
C VAL A 171 12.90 -10.48 -4.58
N ALA A 172 14.15 -10.91 -4.41
CA ALA A 172 14.50 -11.85 -3.35
C ALA A 172 14.40 -11.17 -1.96
N PRO A 173 13.97 -11.88 -0.90
CA PRO A 173 13.95 -11.30 0.45
C PRO A 173 15.35 -10.82 0.87
N GLY A 174 15.42 -9.63 1.45
CA GLY A 174 16.68 -9.00 1.88
C GLY A 174 17.40 -8.20 0.79
N THR A 175 16.91 -8.19 -0.45
CA THR A 175 17.42 -7.29 -1.50
C THR A 175 16.93 -5.86 -1.28
N GLU A 176 17.74 -4.87 -1.67
CA GLU A 176 17.36 -3.46 -1.58
C GLU A 176 16.21 -3.11 -2.53
N VAL A 177 15.22 -2.38 -2.01
CA VAL A 177 14.04 -1.92 -2.74
C VAL A 177 13.82 -0.42 -2.55
N PRO A 178 13.35 0.31 -3.58
CA PRO A 178 13.06 1.72 -3.46
C PRO A 178 11.76 1.95 -2.66
N LEU A 179 11.78 2.90 -1.72
CA LEU A 179 10.62 3.33 -0.94
C LEU A 179 10.05 4.64 -1.50
N ALA A 180 8.73 4.76 -1.61
CA ALA A 180 8.04 5.88 -2.26
C ALA A 180 8.25 7.24 -1.56
N ALA A 181 8.12 7.31 -0.24
CA ALA A 181 8.45 8.46 0.63
C ALA A 181 8.25 8.10 2.11
#